data_AF-A0AAE4NPC9-F1
#
_entry.id   AF-A0AAE4NPC9-F1
#
_cell.length_a   1.000
_cell.length_b   1.000
_cell.length_c   1.000
_cell.angle_alpha   90.00
_cell.angle_beta   90.00
_cell.angle_gamma   90.00
#
_symmetry.space_group_name_H-M   'P 1'
#
loop_
_entity.id
_entity.type
_entity.pdbx_description
1 polymer ?
#
loop_
_entity_poly.entity_id
_entity_poly.type
_entity_poly.pdbx_seq_one_letter_code
_entity_poly.pdbx_strand_id
1 'polypeptide(L)'
;MSTSKERARAQQGPRTSMKKAAKLTPAAEKKTVRSAFHQPTGRDYVKKMTIEIDRDLHAELKVIAAQKGVTIREIVSTYLEEYVHNNK
;
A
#
# COMPACT_ATOMS: atom_id res chain seq x y z
N MET A 1 -20.01 -37.53 -26.05
CA MET A 1 -19.75 -36.07 -26.03
C MET A 1 -20.69 -35.42 -25.03
N SER A 2 -20.25 -35.24 -23.78
CA SER A 2 -21.03 -34.60 -22.70
C SER A 2 -20.50 -33.17 -22.50
N THR A 3 -21.40 -32.19 -22.48
CA THR A 3 -21.06 -30.76 -22.53
C THR A 3 -20.76 -30.22 -21.12
N SER A 4 -19.85 -29.25 -21.04
CA SER A 4 -19.25 -28.68 -19.82
C SER A 4 -20.26 -28.15 -18.77
N LYS A 5 -21.53 -28.00 -19.13
CA LYS A 5 -22.60 -27.52 -18.25
C LYS A 5 -22.99 -28.54 -17.16
N GLU A 6 -22.76 -29.83 -17.42
CA GLU A 6 -23.18 -30.91 -16.52
C GLU A 6 -22.19 -31.13 -15.36
N ARG A 7 -20.90 -30.84 -15.58
CA ARG A 7 -19.84 -30.94 -14.54
C ARG A 7 -19.87 -29.82 -13.50
N ALA A 8 -20.45 -28.66 -13.82
CA ALA A 8 -20.55 -27.54 -12.89
C ALA A 8 -21.63 -27.74 -11.79
N ARG A 9 -22.57 -28.66 -12.00
CA ARG A 9 -23.68 -28.91 -11.06
C ARG A 9 -23.27 -29.76 -9.85
N ALA A 10 -22.13 -30.45 -9.92
CA ALA A 10 -21.62 -31.34 -8.89
C ALA A 10 -20.70 -30.66 -7.85
N GLN A 11 -20.39 -29.36 -7.99
CA GLN A 11 -19.55 -28.59 -7.05
C GLN A 11 -20.35 -27.63 -6.16
N GLN A 12 -21.67 -27.79 -6.03
CA GLN A 12 -22.46 -27.01 -5.08
C GLN A 12 -22.36 -27.62 -3.68
N GLY A 13 -21.52 -27.02 -2.84
CA GLY A 13 -21.46 -27.29 -1.39
C GLY A 13 -22.78 -26.92 -0.67
N PRO A 14 -22.88 -27.24 0.64
CA PRO A 14 -24.16 -27.23 1.36
C PRO A 14 -24.78 -25.83 1.42
N ARG A 15 -26.01 -25.69 0.92
CA ARG A 15 -26.79 -24.44 1.03
C ARG A 15 -27.38 -24.34 2.43
N THR A 16 -26.78 -23.55 3.30
CA THR A 16 -27.35 -23.21 4.61
C THR A 16 -28.58 -22.31 4.40
N SER A 17 -29.77 -22.87 4.63
CA SER A 17 -30.99 -22.08 4.81
C SER A 17 -30.94 -21.41 6.18
N MET A 18 -30.71 -20.10 6.23
CA MET A 18 -30.95 -19.31 7.44
C MET A 18 -32.03 -18.26 7.18
N LYS A 19 -33.06 -18.35 8.04
CA LYS A 19 -34.27 -17.53 8.07
C LYS A 19 -33.96 -16.06 8.34
N LYS A 20 -34.86 -15.22 7.83
CA LYS A 20 -35.03 -13.77 8.06
C LYS A 20 -34.48 -13.25 9.39
N ALA A 21 -33.62 -12.25 9.31
CA ALA A 21 -33.51 -11.19 10.32
C ALA A 21 -33.58 -9.85 9.59
N ALA A 22 -34.68 -9.12 9.79
CA ALA A 22 -34.81 -7.75 9.35
C ALA A 22 -33.86 -6.89 10.18
N LYS A 23 -32.86 -6.28 9.54
CA LYS A 23 -32.01 -5.26 10.15
C LYS A 23 -31.83 -4.12 9.16
N LEU A 24 -32.50 -3.00 9.45
CA LEU A 24 -32.25 -1.70 8.84
C LEU A 24 -30.74 -1.41 8.89
N THR A 25 -30.11 -1.21 7.74
CA THR A 25 -28.74 -0.69 7.63
C THR A 25 -28.60 0.19 6.39
N PRO A 26 -27.76 1.23 6.45
CA PRO A 26 -27.86 2.45 5.66
C PRO A 26 -27.52 2.23 4.20
N ALA A 27 -27.99 3.15 3.35
CA ALA A 27 -27.74 3.17 1.91
C ALA A 27 -26.27 2.83 1.63
N ALA A 28 -26.04 1.74 0.91
CA ALA A 28 -24.72 1.32 0.51
C ALA A 28 -24.13 2.41 -0.40
N GLU A 29 -23.26 3.25 0.18
CA GLU A 29 -22.37 4.10 -0.60
C GLU A 29 -21.63 3.20 -1.57
N LYS A 30 -21.87 3.41 -2.87
CA LYS A 30 -21.20 2.69 -3.94
C LYS A 30 -19.71 3.03 -3.82
N LYS A 31 -18.94 2.21 -3.10
CA LYS A 31 -17.47 2.27 -3.09
C LYS A 31 -17.01 1.95 -4.50
N THR A 32 -16.88 3.01 -5.30
CA THR A 32 -16.31 2.93 -6.64
C THR A 32 -14.86 2.47 -6.49
N VAL A 33 -14.37 1.67 -7.44
CA VAL A 33 -12.96 1.25 -7.50
C VAL A 33 -12.00 2.44 -7.33
N ARG A 34 -12.43 3.64 -7.75
CA ARG A 34 -11.71 4.91 -7.61
C ARG A 34 -11.45 5.33 -6.15
N SER A 35 -12.29 4.95 -5.19
CA SER A 35 -12.05 5.26 -3.77
C SER A 35 -10.95 4.39 -3.14
N ALA A 36 -10.65 3.22 -3.71
CA ALA A 36 -9.52 2.38 -3.28
C ALA A 36 -8.15 2.93 -3.72
N PHE A 37 -8.13 3.84 -4.70
CA PHE A 37 -6.93 4.52 -5.18
C PHE A 37 -6.76 5.93 -4.62
N HIS A 38 -7.66 6.39 -3.74
CA HIS A 38 -7.45 7.65 -3.04
C HIS A 38 -6.30 7.47 -2.05
N GLN A 39 -5.15 8.08 -2.36
CA GLN A 39 -4.09 8.25 -1.37
C GLN A 39 -4.65 9.12 -0.24
N PRO A 40 -4.67 8.64 1.01
CA PRO A 40 -5.02 9.50 2.13
C PRO A 40 -4.01 10.66 2.15
N THR A 41 -4.50 11.89 2.11
CA THR A 41 -3.71 13.14 2.21
C THR A 41 -3.13 13.34 3.62
N GLY A 42 -2.83 12.26 4.35
CA GLY A 42 -2.61 12.26 5.79
C GLY A 42 -1.16 12.50 6.24
N ARG A 43 -0.34 13.24 5.48
CA ARG A 43 1.00 13.65 5.96
C ARG A 43 1.32 15.07 5.52
N ASP A 44 0.60 16.03 6.07
CA ASP A 44 0.85 17.46 5.81
C ASP A 44 2.27 17.91 6.22
N TYR A 45 2.95 17.12 7.07
CA TYR A 45 4.34 17.36 7.50
C TYR A 45 5.42 16.65 6.66
N VAL A 46 5.06 15.88 5.63
CA VAL A 46 6.04 15.13 4.82
C VAL A 46 5.94 15.54 3.35
N LYS A 47 6.99 16.21 2.85
CA LYS A 47 7.12 16.54 1.44
C LYS A 47 7.93 15.46 0.71
N LYS A 48 7.44 14.99 -0.44
CA LYS A 48 8.21 14.13 -1.34
C LYS A 48 9.26 14.96 -2.07
N MET A 49 10.48 14.46 -2.12
CA MET A 49 11.62 15.06 -2.80
C MET A 49 12.25 14.02 -3.73
N THR A 50 12.58 14.44 -4.95
CA THR A 50 13.40 13.68 -5.89
C THR A 50 14.71 14.44 -6.04
N ILE A 51 15.84 13.75 -5.91
CA ILE A 51 17.18 14.33 -6.05
C ILE A 51 17.96 13.56 -7.08
N GLU A 52 18.85 14.25 -7.77
CA GLU A 52 19.86 13.66 -8.63
C GLU A 52 21.16 13.54 -7.83
N ILE A 53 21.76 12.34 -7.84
CA ILE A 53 23.04 12.06 -7.21
C ILE A 53 23.86 11.19 -8.15
N ASP A 54 25.18 11.17 -7.93
CA ASP A 54 26.07 10.31 -8.69
C ASP A 54 25.66 8.83 -8.56
N ARG A 55 25.82 8.08 -9.65
CA ARG A 55 25.49 6.66 -9.74
C ARG A 55 26.32 5.84 -8.77
N ASP A 56 27.60 6.14 -8.65
CA ASP A 56 28.51 5.40 -7.77
C ASP A 56 28.20 5.69 -6.31
N LEU A 57 27.93 6.96 -5.97
CA LEU A 57 27.45 7.35 -4.64
C LEU A 57 26.14 6.64 -4.28
N HIS A 58 25.21 6.53 -5.22
CA HIS A 58 23.97 5.78 -5.01
C HIS A 58 24.21 4.28 -4.77
N ALA A 59 25.20 3.68 -5.44
CA ALA A 59 25.58 2.29 -5.22
C ALA A 59 26.17 2.10 -3.81
N GLU A 60 27.07 2.98 -3.39
CA GLU A 60 27.64 2.95 -2.03
C GLU A 60 26.57 3.14 -0.96
N LEU A 61 25.64 4.09 -1.15
CA LEU A 61 24.52 4.30 -0.24
C LEU A 61 23.65 3.05 -0.09
N LYS A 62 23.44 2.27 -1.17
CA LYS A 62 22.71 0.99 -1.08
C LYS A 62 23.44 -0.03 -0.21
N VAL A 63 24.76 -0.14 -0.37
CA VAL A 63 25.56 -1.07 0.43
C VAL A 63 25.52 -0.67 1.91
N ILE A 64 25.71 0.61 2.22
CA ILE A 64 25.66 1.14 3.59
C ILE A 64 24.28 0.94 4.22
N ALA A 65 23.21 1.23 3.46
CA ALA A 65 21.84 1.01 3.90
C ALA A 65 21.58 -0.46 4.28
N ALA A 66 22.02 -1.40 3.43
CA ALA A 66 21.89 -2.82 3.70
C ALA A 66 22.69 -3.27 4.94
N GLN A 67 23.92 -2.78 5.09
CA GLN A 67 24.77 -3.10 6.25
C GLN A 67 24.20 -2.59 7.57
N LYS A 68 23.60 -1.40 7.56
CA LYS A 68 23.02 -0.75 8.75
C LYS A 68 21.57 -1.16 9.03
N GLY A 69 20.92 -1.88 8.12
CA GLY A 69 19.51 -2.25 8.24
C GLY A 69 18.55 -1.06 8.16
N VAL A 70 18.95 0.00 7.44
CA VAL A 70 18.17 1.24 7.27
C VAL A 70 17.91 1.49 5.78
N THR A 71 17.03 2.42 5.48
CA THR A 71 16.75 2.85 4.11
C THR A 71 17.59 4.06 3.71
N ILE A 72 17.86 4.23 2.41
CA ILE A 72 18.51 5.45 1.89
C ILE A 72 17.72 6.71 2.29
N ARG A 73 16.38 6.62 2.34
CA ARG A 73 15.52 7.71 2.81
C ARG A 73 15.87 8.14 4.22
N GLU A 74 16.04 7.19 5.15
CA GLU A 74 16.40 7.49 6.54
C GLU A 74 17.79 8.12 6.63
N ILE A 75 18.78 7.57 5.90
CA ILE A 75 20.13 8.15 5.84
C ILE A 75 20.08 9.61 5.40
N VAL A 76 19.41 9.89 4.28
CA VAL A 76 19.29 11.26 3.75
C VAL A 76 18.53 12.18 4.71
N SER A 77 17.45 11.68 5.34
CA SER A 77 16.70 12.45 6.33
C SER A 77 17.58 12.86 7.52
N THR A 78 18.37 11.95 8.08
CA THR A 78 19.28 12.25 9.21
C THR A 78 20.31 13.32 8.83
N TYR A 79 20.97 13.18 7.67
CA TYR A 79 21.95 14.19 7.23
C TYR A 79 21.32 15.57 6.99
N LEU A 80 20.10 15.63 6.47
CA LEU A 80 19.40 16.90 6.28
C LEU A 80 19.01 17.54 7.62
N GLU A 81 18.57 16.75 8.59
CA GLU A 81 18.26 17.23 9.95
C GLU A 81 19.51 17.78 10.64
N GLU A 82 20.63 17.04 10.60
CA GLU A 82 21.91 17.48 11.14
C GLU A 82 22.42 18.76 10.45
N TYR A 83 22.35 18.81 9.13
CA TYR A 83 22.77 20.00 8.37
C TYR A 83 21.97 21.24 8.77
N VAL A 84 20.65 21.13 8.91
CA VAL A 84 19.80 22.25 9.34
C VAL A 84 20.08 22.62 10.80
N HIS A 85 20.29 21.64 11.68
CA HIS A 85 20.59 21.90 13.08
C HIS A 85 21.91 22.64 13.27
N ASN A 86 22.94 22.26 12.51
CA ASN A 86 24.28 22.84 12.59
C ASN A 86 24.41 24.22 11.93
N ASN A 87 23.41 24.65 11.16
CA ASN A 87 23.42 25.93 10.43
C ASN A 87 22.24 26.84 10.83
N LYS A 88 21.62 26.58 11.98
CA LYS A 88 20.65 27.47 12.64
C LYS A 88 21.32 28.29 13.72
#